data_AF-A0AAE1J1S2-F1
#
_entry.id   AF-A0AAE1J1S2-F1
#
_cell.length_a   1.000
_cell.length_b   1.000
_cell.length_c   1.000
_cell.angle_alpha   90.00
_cell.angle_beta   90.00
_cell.angle_gamma   90.00
#
_symmetry.space_group_name_H-M   'P 1'
#
loop_
_entity.id
_entity.type
_entity.pdbx_description
1 polymer ?
#
loop_
_entity_poly.entity_id
_entity_poly.type
_entity_poly.pdbx_seq_one_letter_code
_entity_poly.pdbx_strand_id
1 'polypeptide(L)'
;MTSILPIAFLLLSWAIASILSPIVSSTTETPTPTPWPHQFHSILFMNYSGSLQKIDLWYDWPNGRNFNIMQDQLGDKILYDLEWNNGTSFFYTLDSTQECKSAQLEVGILRPDWLDGANYLGQQTVNGFLCNVWEKVDFIWYYEDVVSKRPVQWVFYTGRQAHVMTFEVGAVLEDAKWQAPVYCFNKKNKSLDVSGTLRASVLRRHSQGFCSKK
;
A
#
# COMPACT_ATOMS: atom_id res chain seq x y z
N MET A 1 19.80 12.06 77.81
CA MET A 1 18.45 12.46 77.32
C MET A 1 18.62 13.13 75.97
N THR A 2 17.97 12.53 74.97
CA THR A 2 17.61 13.00 73.62
C THR A 2 17.93 14.44 73.21
N SER A 3 18.47 14.60 72.00
CA SER A 3 17.83 15.50 71.02
C SER A 3 18.15 15.04 69.60
N ILE A 4 17.19 14.35 68.99
CA ILE A 4 17.16 13.96 67.59
C ILE A 4 16.38 15.07 66.88
N LEU A 5 17.05 15.99 66.18
CA LEU A 5 16.49 16.88 65.13
C LEU A 5 17.65 17.77 64.63
N PRO A 6 18.06 17.66 63.34
CA PRO A 6 17.30 18.35 62.29
C PRO A 6 17.33 17.62 60.93
N ILE A 7 17.19 16.29 60.91
CA ILE A 7 17.18 15.55 59.62
C ILE A 7 15.79 15.59 58.95
N ALA A 8 14.72 15.81 59.73
CA ALA A 8 13.35 15.85 59.21
C ALA A 8 13.02 17.07 58.32
N PHE A 9 13.77 18.17 58.42
CA PHE A 9 13.51 19.38 57.63
C PHE A 9 14.09 19.34 56.20
N LEU A 10 15.08 18.49 55.93
CA LEU A 10 15.71 18.37 54.60
C LEU A 10 14.95 17.42 53.66
N LEU A 11 14.09 16.54 54.20
CA LEU A 11 13.27 15.62 53.40
C LEU A 11 11.94 16.24 52.96
N LEU A 12 11.46 17.30 53.65
CA LEU A 12 10.20 17.96 53.31
C LEU A 12 10.35 19.00 52.18
N SER A 13 11.54 19.57 52.00
CA SER A 13 11.82 20.52 50.92
C SER A 13 11.99 19.84 49.55
N TRP A 14 12.33 18.54 49.50
CA TRP A 14 12.44 17.81 48.24
C TRP A 14 11.10 17.26 47.74
N ALA A 15 10.09 17.12 48.62
CA ALA A 15 8.76 16.66 48.25
C ALA A 15 7.90 17.74 47.58
N ILE A 16 8.19 19.04 47.79
CA ILE A 16 7.41 20.14 47.24
C ILE A 16 7.92 20.57 45.84
N ALA A 17 9.20 20.33 45.53
CA ALA A 17 9.77 20.69 44.23
C ALA A 17 9.29 19.83 43.05
N SER A 18 8.63 18.69 43.31
CA SER A 18 8.16 17.76 42.28
C SER A 18 6.73 18.02 41.79
N ILE A 19 6.04 19.07 42.28
CA ILE A 19 4.62 19.32 42.00
C ILE A 19 4.41 20.39 40.90
N LEU A 20 5.48 21.01 40.41
CA LEU A 20 5.44 22.03 39.36
C LEU A 20 6.29 21.61 38.15
N SER A 21 6.04 20.43 37.61
CA SER A 21 6.43 20.16 36.22
C SER A 21 5.45 20.92 35.33
N PRO A 22 5.88 21.91 34.53
CA PRO A 22 5.01 22.50 33.54
C PRO A 22 4.55 21.38 32.61
N ILE A 23 3.24 21.18 32.51
CA ILE A 23 2.65 20.37 31.45
C ILE A 23 2.95 21.14 30.16
N VAL A 24 4.08 20.80 29.53
CA VAL A 24 4.33 21.17 28.15
C VAL A 24 3.29 20.39 27.35
N SER A 25 2.15 21.02 27.09
CA SER A 25 1.23 20.54 26.08
C SER A 25 1.95 20.74 24.74
N SER A 26 2.78 19.76 24.37
CA SER A 26 3.30 19.66 23.03
C SER A 26 2.08 19.41 22.15
N THR A 27 1.58 20.45 21.48
CA THR A 27 0.70 20.28 20.34
C THR A 27 1.53 19.56 19.28
N THR A 28 1.57 18.23 19.35
CA THR A 28 2.16 17.42 18.30
C THR A 28 1.26 17.61 17.10
N GLU A 29 1.67 18.51 16.19
CA GLU A 29 0.98 18.68 14.92
C GLU A 29 0.83 17.31 14.26
N THR A 30 -0.39 17.02 13.81
CA THR A 30 -0.68 15.77 13.12
C THR A 30 0.19 15.70 11.86
N PRO A 31 0.98 14.63 11.65
CA PRO A 31 1.84 14.54 10.49
C PRO A 31 1.01 14.48 9.20
N THR A 32 1.46 15.22 8.19
CA THR A 32 0.92 15.13 6.83
C THR A 32 1.56 13.94 6.11
N PRO A 33 0.79 13.11 5.40
CA PRO A 33 1.34 12.00 4.61
C PRO A 33 2.20 12.54 3.45
N THR A 34 3.30 11.87 3.16
CA THR A 34 4.18 12.24 2.04
C THR A 34 3.49 11.88 0.71
N PRO A 35 3.34 12.84 -0.23
CA PRO A 35 2.85 12.50 -1.56
C PRO A 35 3.76 11.47 -2.23
N TRP A 36 3.19 10.58 -3.04
CA TRP A 36 4.00 9.69 -3.87
C TRP A 36 4.85 10.51 -4.83
N PRO A 37 6.09 10.09 -5.10
CA PRO A 37 6.89 10.71 -6.15
C PRO A 37 6.22 10.47 -7.51
N HIS A 38 6.43 11.39 -8.45
CA HIS A 38 5.83 11.29 -9.79
C HIS A 38 6.24 10.02 -10.54
N GLN A 39 7.41 9.46 -10.24
CA GLN A 39 7.90 8.23 -10.84
C GLN A 39 8.59 7.39 -9.76
N PHE A 40 8.34 6.10 -9.74
CA PHE A 40 9.09 5.16 -8.91
C PHE A 40 8.94 3.72 -9.41
N HIS A 41 9.87 2.89 -8.94
CA HIS A 41 9.79 1.43 -9.00
C HIS A 41 9.71 0.84 -7.60
N SER A 42 8.92 -0.21 -7.44
CA SER A 42 8.80 -0.91 -6.16
C SER A 42 8.58 -2.40 -6.36
N ILE A 43 9.31 -3.20 -5.59
CA ILE A 43 8.99 -4.60 -5.38
C ILE A 43 8.08 -4.71 -4.15
N LEU A 44 6.92 -5.34 -4.33
CA LEU A 44 5.96 -5.61 -3.26
C LEU A 44 5.80 -7.11 -3.06
N PHE A 45 5.70 -7.54 -1.80
CA PHE A 45 5.20 -8.86 -1.47
C PHE A 45 3.80 -8.76 -0.92
N MET A 46 2.86 -9.36 -1.63
CA MET A 46 1.47 -9.43 -1.25
C MET A 46 1.22 -10.68 -0.41
N ASN A 47 0.39 -10.53 0.62
CA ASN A 47 -0.15 -11.64 1.38
C ASN A 47 -1.67 -11.50 1.47
N TYR A 48 -2.38 -12.55 1.07
CA TYR A 48 -3.81 -12.67 1.28
C TYR A 48 -4.12 -14.01 1.94
N SER A 49 -4.28 -13.99 3.27
CA SER A 49 -4.57 -15.19 4.06
C SER A 49 -3.61 -16.36 3.80
N GLY A 50 -2.33 -16.06 3.54
CA GLY A 50 -1.28 -17.04 3.23
C GLY A 50 -1.01 -17.22 1.74
N SER A 51 -1.85 -16.71 0.84
CA SER A 51 -1.54 -16.65 -0.60
C SER A 51 -0.52 -15.54 -0.86
N LEU A 52 0.68 -15.93 -1.27
CA LEU A 52 1.80 -15.02 -1.51
C LEU A 52 1.94 -14.69 -3.00
N GLN A 53 2.23 -13.42 -3.29
CA GLN A 53 2.47 -12.94 -4.64
C GLN A 53 3.57 -11.86 -4.60
N LYS A 54 4.46 -11.85 -5.58
CA LYS A 54 5.38 -10.73 -5.83
C LYS A 54 4.78 -9.82 -6.89
N ILE A 55 4.80 -8.51 -6.64
CA ILE A 55 4.51 -7.49 -7.63
C ILE A 55 5.76 -6.68 -7.90
N ASP A 56 6.06 -6.50 -9.18
CA ASP A 56 7.02 -5.54 -9.68
C ASP A 56 6.21 -4.36 -10.24
N LEU A 57 6.18 -3.26 -9.48
CA LEU A 57 5.33 -2.08 -9.68
C LEU A 57 6.15 -0.95 -10.30
N TRP A 58 5.73 -0.50 -11.47
CA TRP A 58 6.22 0.72 -12.11
C TRP A 58 5.12 1.77 -12.10
N TYR A 59 5.42 2.93 -11.53
CA TYR A 59 4.52 4.07 -11.49
C TYR A 59 5.12 5.24 -12.26
N ASP A 60 4.37 5.80 -13.20
CA ASP A 60 4.80 6.91 -14.04
C ASP A 60 3.65 7.90 -14.27
N TRP A 61 3.47 8.78 -13.30
CA TRP A 61 2.41 9.79 -13.28
C TRP A 61 2.47 10.79 -14.45
N PRO A 62 3.64 11.37 -14.82
CA PRO A 62 3.71 12.31 -15.93
C PRO A 62 3.21 11.73 -17.25
N ASN A 63 3.40 10.43 -17.46
CA ASN A 63 2.92 9.71 -18.64
C ASN A 63 1.59 8.97 -18.41
N GLY A 64 0.97 9.15 -17.24
CA GLY A 64 -0.35 8.63 -16.93
C GLY A 64 -0.45 7.11 -16.98
N ARG A 65 0.56 6.38 -16.49
CA ARG A 65 0.63 4.91 -16.60
C ARG A 65 1.14 4.25 -15.32
N ASN A 66 0.56 3.10 -14.99
CA ASN A 66 0.93 2.27 -13.86
C ASN A 66 0.99 0.80 -14.31
N PHE A 67 1.99 0.05 -13.87
CA PHE A 67 2.21 -1.30 -14.36
C PHE A 67 2.57 -2.25 -13.23
N ASN A 68 1.68 -3.22 -12.97
CA ASN A 68 1.90 -4.29 -12.01
C ASN A 68 2.26 -5.58 -12.76
N ILE A 69 3.46 -6.09 -12.52
CA ILE A 69 3.89 -7.40 -13.04
C ILE A 69 3.85 -8.39 -11.88
N MET A 70 2.87 -9.29 -11.91
CA MET A 70 2.47 -10.13 -10.78
C MET A 70 2.89 -11.59 -11.00
N GLN A 71 3.58 -12.14 -10.00
CA GLN A 71 3.95 -13.55 -9.92
C GLN A 71 3.40 -14.15 -8.63
N ASP A 72 2.49 -15.12 -8.75
CA ASP A 72 2.04 -15.91 -7.60
C ASP A 72 3.15 -16.86 -7.14
N GLN A 73 3.21 -17.18 -5.85
CA GLN A 73 4.16 -18.14 -5.33
C GLN A 73 3.99 -19.51 -6.03
N LEU A 74 5.05 -19.98 -6.69
CA LEU A 74 5.06 -21.21 -7.51
C LEU A 74 4.04 -21.21 -8.68
N GLY A 75 3.51 -20.05 -9.05
CA GLY A 75 2.65 -19.90 -10.22
C GLY A 75 3.42 -20.14 -11.52
N ASP A 76 2.78 -20.79 -12.48
CA ASP A 76 3.32 -21.09 -13.81
C ASP A 76 3.20 -19.93 -14.80
N LYS A 77 2.50 -18.86 -14.42
CA LYS A 77 2.24 -17.69 -15.27
C LYS A 77 2.53 -16.38 -14.54
N ILE A 78 3.04 -15.42 -15.31
CA ILE A 78 3.09 -14.00 -14.94
C ILE A 78 1.84 -13.31 -15.45
N LEU A 79 1.14 -12.61 -14.56
CA LEU A 79 0.04 -11.72 -14.92
C LEU A 79 0.54 -10.29 -14.99
N TYR A 80 0.29 -9.65 -16.12
CA TYR A 80 0.60 -8.25 -16.39
C TYR A 80 -0.69 -7.43 -16.24
N ASP A 81 -0.65 -6.38 -15.42
CA ASP A 81 -1.75 -5.43 -15.25
C ASP A 81 -1.25 -4.02 -15.55
N LEU A 82 -1.55 -3.58 -16.78
CA LEU A 82 -1.17 -2.29 -17.33
C LEU A 82 -2.36 -1.33 -17.25
N GLU A 83 -2.20 -0.27 -16.48
CA GLU A 83 -3.25 0.70 -16.18
C GLU A 83 -2.89 2.07 -16.75
N TRP A 84 -3.87 2.75 -17.33
CA TRP A 84 -3.74 4.11 -17.84
C TRP A 84 -4.61 5.09 -17.05
N ASN A 85 -4.20 6.35 -17.04
CA ASN A 85 -4.89 7.44 -16.33
C ASN A 85 -6.31 7.72 -16.84
N ASN A 86 -6.63 7.29 -18.06
CA ASN A 86 -7.98 7.37 -18.62
C ASN A 86 -8.92 6.29 -18.06
N GLY A 87 -8.46 5.46 -17.12
CA GLY A 87 -9.24 4.39 -16.49
C GLY A 87 -9.16 3.04 -17.19
N THR A 88 -8.54 2.95 -18.37
CA THR A 88 -8.39 1.65 -19.05
C THR A 88 -7.29 0.81 -18.38
N SER A 89 -7.63 -0.43 -18.04
CA SER A 89 -6.67 -1.43 -17.55
C SER A 89 -6.68 -2.67 -18.43
N PHE A 90 -5.50 -3.23 -18.70
CA PHE A 90 -5.30 -4.49 -19.42
C PHE A 90 -4.66 -5.53 -18.52
N PHE A 91 -5.31 -6.68 -18.41
CA PHE A 91 -4.82 -7.86 -17.69
C PHE A 91 -4.45 -8.94 -18.69
N TYR A 92 -3.16 -9.27 -18.83
CA TYR A 92 -2.70 -10.21 -19.85
C TYR A 92 -1.56 -11.13 -19.41
N THR A 93 -1.34 -12.21 -20.16
CA THR A 93 -0.16 -13.08 -20.06
C THR A 93 0.66 -12.98 -21.34
N LEU A 94 1.99 -13.04 -21.25
CA LEU A 94 2.89 -13.04 -22.41
C LEU A 94 3.31 -14.45 -22.88
N ASP A 95 2.78 -15.49 -22.24
CA ASP A 95 3.02 -16.88 -22.62
C ASP A 95 2.29 -17.25 -23.92
N SER A 96 2.43 -18.50 -24.36
CA SER A 96 1.78 -19.00 -25.57
C SER A 96 0.25 -18.97 -25.51
N THR A 97 -0.35 -18.80 -24.33
CA THR A 97 -1.80 -18.73 -24.18
C THR A 97 -2.39 -17.38 -24.59
N GLN A 98 -1.58 -16.31 -24.57
CA GLN A 98 -1.96 -14.97 -25.01
C GLN A 98 -3.31 -14.52 -24.43
N GLU A 99 -3.52 -14.76 -23.14
CA GLU A 99 -4.76 -14.36 -22.47
C GLU A 99 -4.78 -12.84 -22.31
N CYS A 100 -5.91 -12.19 -22.61
CA CYS A 100 -6.12 -10.78 -22.29
C CYS A 100 -7.56 -10.45 -21.92
N LYS A 101 -7.72 -9.57 -20.94
CA LYS A 101 -8.99 -8.93 -20.55
C LYS A 101 -8.75 -7.44 -20.34
N SER A 102 -9.77 -6.63 -20.61
CA SER A 102 -9.74 -5.21 -20.27
C SER A 102 -10.86 -4.84 -19.30
N ALA A 103 -10.60 -3.82 -18.51
CA ALA A 103 -11.56 -3.20 -17.60
C ALA A 103 -11.48 -1.67 -17.74
N GLN A 104 -12.57 -1.00 -17.36
CA GLN A 104 -12.63 0.45 -17.23
C GLN A 104 -12.85 0.79 -15.75
N LEU A 105 -11.87 1.46 -15.15
CA LEU A 105 -11.86 1.89 -13.76
C LEU A 105 -12.06 3.40 -13.72
N GLU A 106 -13.13 3.89 -13.10
CA GLU A 106 -13.51 5.31 -13.13
C GLU A 106 -12.44 6.26 -12.57
N VAL A 107 -11.63 5.78 -11.63
CA VAL A 107 -10.63 6.60 -10.92
C VAL A 107 -9.30 6.67 -11.67
N GLY A 108 -9.01 5.71 -12.57
CA GLY A 108 -7.69 5.56 -13.17
C GLY A 108 -6.60 5.22 -12.16
N ILE A 109 -5.35 5.60 -12.49
CA ILE A 109 -4.21 5.41 -11.59
C ILE A 109 -4.24 6.43 -10.45
N LEU A 110 -3.71 6.05 -9.28
CA LEU A 110 -3.66 6.93 -8.12
C LEU A 110 -2.81 8.18 -8.41
N ARG A 111 -3.34 9.34 -8.00
CA ARG A 111 -2.60 10.61 -8.03
C ARG A 111 -1.49 10.62 -6.96
N PRO A 112 -0.42 11.41 -7.14
CA PRO A 112 0.62 11.57 -6.12
C PRO A 112 0.08 11.89 -4.71
N ASP A 113 -0.96 12.71 -4.63
CA ASP A 113 -1.59 13.19 -3.41
C ASP A 113 -2.81 12.34 -2.99
N TRP A 114 -2.91 11.08 -3.41
CA TRP A 114 -4.12 10.27 -3.16
C TRP A 114 -4.48 10.10 -1.67
N LEU A 115 -3.54 10.33 -0.75
CA LEU A 115 -3.75 10.35 0.71
C LEU A 115 -4.28 11.69 1.25
N ASP A 116 -4.50 12.71 0.43
CA ASP A 116 -5.05 14.00 0.87
C ASP A 116 -6.44 13.82 1.53
N GLY A 117 -6.64 14.39 2.71
CA GLY A 117 -7.85 14.16 3.51
C GLY A 117 -7.98 12.76 4.11
N ALA A 118 -6.91 11.96 4.18
CA ALA A 118 -6.91 10.70 4.93
C ALA A 118 -6.93 10.94 6.45
N ASN A 119 -7.52 10.00 7.19
CA ASN A 119 -7.60 10.06 8.65
C ASN A 119 -6.31 9.52 9.27
N TYR A 120 -5.62 10.34 10.07
CA TYR A 120 -4.45 9.88 10.82
C TYR A 120 -4.87 9.05 12.04
N LEU A 121 -4.27 7.86 12.19
CA LEU A 121 -4.62 6.89 13.24
C LEU A 121 -3.55 6.77 14.33
N GLY A 122 -2.48 7.54 14.26
CA GLY A 122 -1.35 7.46 15.19
C GLY A 122 -0.18 6.65 14.63
N GLN A 123 0.73 6.26 15.53
CA GLN A 123 1.92 5.48 15.19
C GLN A 123 1.79 4.02 15.57
N GLN A 124 2.33 3.13 14.74
CA GLN A 124 2.36 1.69 14.98
C GLN A 124 3.68 1.08 14.51
N THR A 125 4.22 0.11 15.24
CA THR A 125 5.40 -0.65 14.80
C THR A 125 4.96 -1.80 13.90
N VAL A 126 5.45 -1.81 12.65
CA VAL A 126 5.09 -2.79 11.61
C VAL A 126 6.36 -3.20 10.86
N ASN A 127 6.57 -4.52 10.68
CA ASN A 127 7.73 -5.08 9.97
C ASN A 127 9.11 -4.55 10.47
N GLY A 128 9.18 -4.13 11.74
CA GLY A 128 10.39 -3.55 12.34
C GLY A 128 10.54 -2.03 12.20
N PHE A 129 9.56 -1.35 11.58
CA PHE A 129 9.56 0.11 11.39
C PHE A 129 8.50 0.77 12.27
N LEU A 130 8.82 1.90 12.88
CA LEU A 130 7.82 2.77 13.50
C LEU A 130 7.15 3.57 12.38
N CYS A 131 5.85 3.38 12.18
CA CYS A 131 5.12 3.96 11.08
C CYS A 131 4.06 4.95 11.57
N ASN A 132 3.88 6.06 10.85
CA ASN A 132 2.64 6.81 10.86
C ASN A 132 1.59 6.03 10.06
N VAL A 133 0.34 6.02 10.54
CA VAL A 133 -0.74 5.26 9.91
C VAL A 133 -1.87 6.19 9.49
N TRP A 134 -2.31 6.06 8.24
CA TRP A 134 -3.49 6.75 7.72
C TRP A 134 -4.50 5.75 7.17
N GLU A 135 -5.78 6.08 7.30
CA GLU A 135 -6.89 5.38 6.69
C GLU A 135 -7.55 6.29 5.66
N LYS A 136 -7.85 5.73 4.48
CA LYS A 136 -8.49 6.46 3.39
C LYS A 136 -9.76 5.72 2.96
N VAL A 137 -10.89 6.39 3.13
CA VAL A 137 -12.24 6.02 2.65
C VAL A 137 -12.69 4.60 3.01
N ASP A 138 -12.32 4.13 4.20
CA ASP A 138 -12.53 2.77 4.74
C ASP A 138 -12.03 1.65 3.80
N PHE A 139 -11.14 2.00 2.87
CA PHE A 139 -10.70 1.12 1.79
C PHE A 139 -9.27 0.64 1.99
N ILE A 140 -8.38 1.54 2.43
CA ILE A 140 -6.95 1.26 2.55
C ILE A 140 -6.36 1.93 3.80
N TRP A 141 -5.49 1.18 4.47
CA TRP A 141 -4.63 1.64 5.56
C TRP A 141 -3.20 1.71 5.05
N TYR A 142 -2.56 2.86 5.18
CA TYR A 142 -1.23 3.15 4.68
C TYR A 142 -0.26 3.40 5.82
N TYR A 143 0.88 2.72 5.79
CA TYR A 143 1.91 2.77 6.80
C TYR A 143 3.17 3.40 6.20
N GLU A 144 3.52 4.59 6.66
CA GLU A 144 4.73 5.33 6.27
C GLU A 144 5.73 5.31 7.41
N ASP A 145 6.98 4.92 7.14
CA ASP A 145 8.05 5.00 8.13
C ASP A 145 8.26 6.45 8.59
N VAL A 146 8.28 6.66 9.91
CA VAL A 146 8.34 8.01 10.50
C VAL A 146 9.65 8.73 10.16
N VAL A 147 10.74 7.99 9.95
CA VAL A 147 12.08 8.54 9.69
C VAL A 147 12.29 8.80 8.21
N SER A 148 12.16 7.76 7.38
CA SER A 148 12.50 7.83 5.95
C SER A 148 11.39 8.39 5.07
N LYS A 149 10.17 8.50 5.62
CA LYS A 149 8.98 8.97 4.88
C LYS A 149 8.60 8.06 3.69
N ARG A 150 8.99 6.79 3.75
CA ARG A 150 8.72 5.80 2.70
C ARG A 150 7.58 4.86 3.10
N PRO A 151 6.81 4.34 2.12
CA PRO A 151 5.84 3.29 2.40
C PRO A 151 6.52 2.04 2.95
N VAL A 152 5.93 1.45 3.99
CA VAL A 152 6.32 0.16 4.58
C VAL A 152 5.29 -0.91 4.29
N GLN A 153 4.01 -0.57 4.41
CA GLN A 153 2.90 -1.48 4.17
C GLN A 153 1.68 -0.70 3.72
N TRP A 154 0.83 -1.34 2.92
CA TRP A 154 -0.57 -0.98 2.84
C TRP A 154 -1.48 -2.19 2.98
N VAL A 155 -2.62 -1.99 3.64
CA VAL A 155 -3.60 -3.04 3.92
C VAL A 155 -4.93 -2.60 3.32
N PHE A 156 -5.52 -3.43 2.49
CA PHE A 156 -6.84 -3.19 1.92
C PHE A 156 -7.93 -3.68 2.87
N TYR A 157 -9.14 -3.13 2.77
CA TYR A 157 -10.32 -3.54 3.55
C TYR A 157 -10.65 -5.04 3.42
N THR A 158 -10.18 -5.68 2.35
CA THR A 158 -10.31 -7.13 2.14
C THR A 158 -9.38 -7.96 3.03
N GLY A 159 -8.45 -7.34 3.75
CA GLY A 159 -7.39 -8.01 4.50
C GLY A 159 -6.16 -8.37 3.66
N ARG A 160 -6.14 -8.04 2.35
CA ARG A 160 -4.94 -8.17 1.52
C ARG A 160 -3.90 -7.15 1.97
N GLN A 161 -2.68 -7.61 2.18
CA GLN A 161 -1.56 -6.80 2.65
C GLN A 161 -0.51 -6.73 1.55
N ALA A 162 0.04 -5.54 1.28
CA ALA A 162 1.27 -5.43 0.53
C ALA A 162 2.38 -4.95 1.45
N HIS A 163 3.49 -5.66 1.43
CA HIS A 163 4.72 -5.31 2.11
C HIS A 163 5.67 -4.71 1.08
N VAL A 164 6.12 -3.48 1.32
CA VAL A 164 7.03 -2.78 0.41
C VAL A 164 8.46 -3.26 0.67
N MET A 165 9.07 -3.87 -0.35
CA MET A 165 10.42 -4.43 -0.25
C MET A 165 11.47 -3.46 -0.78
N THR A 166 11.17 -2.74 -1.86
CA THR A 166 12.00 -1.66 -2.42
C THR A 166 11.14 -0.45 -2.74
N PHE A 167 11.73 0.73 -2.76
CA PHE A 167 11.06 1.97 -3.18
C PHE A 167 12.09 2.91 -3.81
N GLU A 168 12.20 2.84 -5.13
CA GLU A 168 13.21 3.50 -5.95
C GLU A 168 12.62 4.73 -6.61
N VAL A 169 12.78 5.87 -5.95
CA VAL A 169 12.27 7.17 -6.41
C VAL A 169 12.95 7.59 -7.72
N GLY A 170 12.16 7.99 -8.71
CA GLY A 170 12.63 8.45 -10.01
C GLY A 170 13.01 7.33 -10.99
N ALA A 171 12.85 6.06 -10.60
CA ALA A 171 13.05 4.94 -11.52
C ALA A 171 12.00 4.97 -12.65
N VAL A 172 12.44 4.66 -13.87
CA VAL A 172 11.61 4.68 -15.08
C VAL A 172 11.78 3.39 -15.87
N LEU A 173 10.71 2.97 -16.52
CA LEU A 173 10.69 1.82 -17.42
C LEU A 173 10.66 2.30 -18.88
N GLU A 174 11.41 1.64 -19.74
CA GLU A 174 11.48 1.94 -21.18
C GLU A 174 10.09 1.99 -21.83
N ASP A 175 9.82 3.01 -22.65
CA ASP A 175 8.51 3.25 -23.27
C ASP A 175 7.92 2.04 -24.00
N ALA A 176 8.77 1.23 -24.62
CA ALA A 176 8.34 0.02 -25.33
C ALA A 176 7.65 -1.02 -24.43
N LYS A 177 7.94 -1.03 -23.13
CA LYS A 177 7.37 -1.99 -22.17
C LYS A 177 5.95 -1.63 -21.73
N TRP A 178 5.52 -0.39 -21.95
CA TRP A 178 4.21 0.12 -21.55
C TRP A 178 3.10 -0.16 -22.58
N GLN A 179 3.40 -0.94 -23.62
CA GLN A 179 2.43 -1.26 -24.67
C GLN A 179 1.65 -2.53 -24.33
N ALA A 180 0.33 -2.44 -24.33
CA ALA A 180 -0.54 -3.60 -24.27
C ALA A 180 -0.34 -4.46 -25.54
N PRO A 181 -0.30 -5.80 -25.43
CA PRO A 181 -0.15 -6.66 -26.60
C PRO A 181 -1.29 -6.52 -27.61
N VAL A 182 -0.98 -6.73 -28.90
CA VAL A 182 -1.95 -6.57 -29.99
C VAL A 182 -3.21 -7.43 -29.82
N TYR A 183 -3.09 -8.62 -29.25
CA TYR A 183 -4.22 -9.52 -29.03
C TYR A 183 -5.22 -8.99 -27.98
N CYS A 184 -4.84 -8.00 -27.16
CA CYS A 184 -5.75 -7.34 -26.22
C CYS A 184 -6.86 -6.53 -26.91
N PHE A 185 -6.65 -6.11 -28.16
CA PHE A 185 -7.59 -5.29 -28.92
C PHE A 185 -8.54 -6.11 -29.81
N ASN A 186 -8.42 -7.43 -29.79
CA ASN A 186 -9.32 -8.31 -30.55
C ASN A 186 -10.70 -8.40 -29.88
N LYS A 187 -11.78 -8.23 -30.66
CA LYS A 187 -13.19 -8.22 -30.21
C LYS A 187 -13.67 -9.48 -29.46
N LYS A 188 -12.85 -10.52 -29.33
CA LYS A 188 -13.16 -11.73 -28.55
C LYS A 188 -12.83 -11.59 -27.05
N ASN A 189 -12.14 -10.52 -26.66
CA ASN A 189 -11.81 -10.28 -25.25
C ASN A 189 -13.03 -9.67 -24.55
N LYS A 190 -13.55 -10.39 -23.56
CA LYS A 190 -14.72 -9.95 -22.80
C LYS A 190 -14.35 -8.72 -21.97
N SER A 191 -14.93 -7.57 -22.28
CA SER A 191 -14.95 -6.40 -21.40
C SER A 191 -15.68 -6.78 -20.11
N LEU A 192 -15.06 -6.57 -18.96
CA LEU A 192 -15.76 -6.68 -17.68
C LEU A 192 -16.51 -5.36 -17.46
N ASP A 193 -17.85 -5.41 -17.44
CA ASP A 193 -18.67 -4.28 -16.99
C ASP A 193 -18.53 -4.13 -15.47
N VAL A 194 -17.98 -3.00 -15.03
CA VAL A 194 -17.55 -2.74 -13.65
C VAL A 194 -18.64 -2.06 -12.82
N SER A 195 -19.90 -1.97 -13.26
CA SER A 195 -20.97 -1.53 -12.33
C SER A 195 -21.26 -2.56 -11.22
N GLY A 196 -20.93 -3.84 -11.44
CA GLY A 196 -21.05 -4.92 -10.43
C GLY A 196 -19.75 -5.67 -10.12
N THR A 197 -18.63 -5.32 -10.74
CA THR A 197 -17.46 -6.23 -10.86
C THR A 197 -16.21 -5.80 -10.08
N LEU A 198 -16.21 -4.65 -9.40
CA LEU A 198 -15.28 -4.43 -8.27
C LEU A 198 -15.45 -5.51 -7.17
N ARG A 199 -16.64 -6.14 -7.12
CA ARG A 199 -16.94 -7.31 -6.27
C ARG A 199 -16.50 -8.66 -6.83
N ALA A 200 -15.94 -8.77 -8.04
CA ALA A 200 -15.75 -10.09 -8.64
C ALA A 200 -14.39 -10.33 -9.32
N SER A 201 -13.61 -9.33 -9.71
CA SER A 201 -12.30 -9.56 -10.36
C SER A 201 -11.16 -9.83 -9.38
N VAL A 202 -11.27 -9.35 -8.13
CA VAL A 202 -10.45 -9.85 -7.00
C VAL A 202 -10.96 -11.21 -6.49
N LEU A 203 -12.22 -11.58 -6.81
CA LEU A 203 -12.94 -12.73 -6.23
C LEU A 203 -13.18 -13.93 -7.18
N ARG A 204 -12.86 -13.87 -8.49
CA ARG A 204 -13.10 -14.97 -9.46
C ARG A 204 -11.85 -15.63 -10.00
N ARG A 205 -10.93 -16.04 -9.13
CA ARG A 205 -9.95 -17.08 -9.49
C ARG A 205 -9.86 -18.27 -8.52
N HIS A 206 -10.87 -18.48 -7.68
CA HIS A 206 -10.93 -19.64 -6.75
C HIS A 206 -12.29 -20.36 -6.71
N SER A 207 -13.01 -20.44 -7.83
CA SER A 207 -14.16 -21.37 -7.98
C SER A 207 -13.96 -22.46 -9.03
N GLN A 208 -12.73 -22.66 -9.52
CA GLN A 208 -12.36 -23.82 -10.34
C GLN A 208 -11.09 -24.49 -9.82
N GLY A 209 -11.04 -24.72 -8.50
CA GLY A 209 -10.29 -25.82 -7.92
C GLY A 209 -11.25 -26.99 -7.75
N PHE A 210 -11.50 -27.70 -8.85
CA PHE A 210 -12.37 -28.86 -8.88
C PHE A 210 -11.84 -29.92 -7.91
N CYS A 211 -12.54 -30.13 -6.80
CA CYS A 211 -12.42 -31.38 -6.07
C CYS A 211 -13.04 -32.47 -6.95
N SER A 212 -12.20 -33.28 -7.59
CA SER A 212 -12.60 -34.59 -8.11
C SER A 212 -11.41 -35.53 -7.97
N LYS A 213 -11.19 -36.00 -6.74
CA LYS A 213 -10.52 -37.28 -6.55
C LYS A 213 -11.54 -38.38 -6.86
N LYS A 214 -11.25 -39.17 -7.89
CA LYS A 214 -11.57 -40.60 -7.85
C LYS A 214 -10.53 -41.27 -6.94
#